data_AF-A0A255G178-F1
#
_entry.id   AF-A0A255G178-F1
#
_cell.length_a   1.000
_cell.length_b   1.000
_cell.length_c   1.000
_cell.angle_alpha   90.00
_cell.angle_beta   90.00
_cell.angle_gamma   90.00
#
_symmetry.space_group_name_H-M   'P 1'
#
loop_
_entity.id
_entity.type
_entity.pdbx_description
1 polymer ?
#
loop_
_entity_poly.entity_id
_entity_poly.type
_entity_poly.pdbx_seq_one_letter_code
_entity_poly.pdbx_strand_id
1 'polypeptide(L)'
;MDLTFKQSGKEVTAVVGSPLGGLESTDTALLVRPDGKTPAAEDSVPDPLAPESTAKNVSAMVAPEALAQVNFTDLPKPHRLITPAATIEVSAMADLDRIPGEVLTVLEPPKSEGVAPEYRVGAGQKLQAWRVKVGPTTGHGEPVEVPKASSDASSALGVTIGGRKLPVKRAPASSASPWPTPSSGAGVDTFTVACGSSESYYGSKTFPCKEFAPIDQILLVMHDAQQQPSLTASVNGSEQALDLASGEVKSSVSAVDYSRTNFTQSGGATLDPGAITAPKDSYRSDCTATAVRVQSVSLSGFDPYANWAQPGRAWLTVEFEKKPLGYSCSSYRIDAGNSAVLSLGGKDQGAKTIDKDGARYTFDVPEDFADGQFGWRPRGRASGYPNDWDFAAPNRATMDISIPK
;
A
#
# COMPACT_ATOMS: atom_id res chain seq x y z
N MET A 1 -24.50 10.56 45.08
CA MET A 1 -25.93 10.60 44.72
C MET A 1 -26.67 10.02 45.91
N ASP A 2 -27.55 10.77 46.56
CA ASP A 2 -28.19 10.32 47.80
C ASP A 2 -29.50 9.62 47.46
N LEU A 3 -29.63 8.38 47.92
CA LEU A 3 -30.85 7.58 47.76
C LEU A 3 -31.55 7.50 49.11
N THR A 4 -32.76 8.05 49.19
CA THR A 4 -33.58 8.03 50.39
C THR A 4 -34.69 7.00 50.24
N PHE A 5 -34.82 6.11 51.23
CA PHE A 5 -35.91 5.14 51.29
C PHE A 5 -36.64 5.25 52.64
N LYS A 6 -37.94 4.97 52.63
CA LYS A 6 -38.77 4.85 53.84
C LYS A 6 -39.07 3.39 54.12
N GLN A 7 -38.60 2.89 55.25
CA GLN A 7 -39.03 1.60 55.79
C GLN A 7 -39.48 1.79 57.24
N SER A 8 -40.69 1.34 57.55
CA SER A 8 -41.27 1.35 58.90
C SER A 8 -41.25 2.71 59.62
N GLY A 9 -41.52 3.80 58.89
CA GLY A 9 -41.76 5.12 59.46
C GLY A 9 -40.51 5.92 59.87
N LYS A 10 -39.29 5.44 59.56
CA LYS A 10 -38.07 6.24 59.67
C LYS A 10 -37.43 6.42 58.29
N GLU A 11 -37.05 7.66 57.98
CA GLU A 11 -36.23 7.98 56.81
C GLU A 11 -34.77 7.60 57.10
N VAL A 12 -34.18 6.82 56.19
CA VAL A 12 -32.74 6.54 56.20
C VAL A 12 -32.19 7.04 54.87
N THR A 13 -31.21 7.94 54.95
CA THR A 13 -30.51 8.51 53.80
C THR A 13 -29.16 7.82 53.68
N ALA A 14 -28.94 7.09 52.58
CA ALA A 14 -27.64 6.53 52.26
C ALA A 14 -26.89 7.48 51.32
N VAL A 15 -25.71 7.94 51.77
CA VAL A 15 -24.80 8.74 50.97
C VAL A 15 -23.90 7.79 50.19
N VAL A 16 -24.04 7.75 48.86
CA VAL A 16 -23.14 6.98 48.00
C VAL A 16 -21.80 7.74 47.92
N GLY A 17 -20.83 7.28 48.72
CA GLY A 17 -19.43 7.70 48.62
C GLY A 17 -18.72 7.01 47.46
N SER A 18 -17.81 7.73 46.80
CA SER A 18 -16.91 7.22 45.76
C SER A 18 -16.08 6.02 46.26
N PRO A 19 -15.65 5.09 45.38
CA PRO A 19 -14.96 3.88 45.80
C PRO A 19 -13.55 4.24 46.29
N LEU A 20 -13.34 4.15 47.60
CA LEU A 20 -12.00 4.10 48.18
C LEU A 20 -11.61 2.64 48.34
N GLY A 21 -10.43 2.30 47.80
CA GLY A 21 -9.85 0.98 47.84
C GLY A 21 -9.70 0.45 49.26
N GLY A 22 -10.04 -0.83 49.40
CA GLY A 22 -9.98 -1.61 50.63
C GLY A 22 -11.05 -2.68 50.54
N LEU A 23 -10.66 -3.92 50.21
CA LEU A 23 -11.51 -5.08 50.38
C LEU A 23 -11.74 -5.29 51.88
N GLU A 24 -12.67 -4.55 52.47
CA GLU A 24 -13.31 -4.98 53.70
C GLU A 24 -14.16 -6.20 53.34
N SER A 25 -13.92 -7.33 54.02
CA SER A 25 -14.74 -8.53 53.85
C SER A 25 -16.19 -8.13 54.09
N THR A 26 -16.99 -8.12 53.03
CA THR A 26 -18.42 -7.85 53.16
C THR A 26 -19.00 -9.04 53.92
N ASP A 27 -19.56 -8.80 55.10
CA ASP A 27 -20.24 -9.84 55.86
C ASP A 27 -21.46 -10.29 55.05
N THR A 28 -21.35 -11.44 54.39
CA THR A 28 -22.38 -12.00 53.53
C THR A 28 -23.65 -12.34 54.30
N ALA A 29 -23.61 -12.39 55.64
CA ALA A 29 -24.79 -12.52 56.50
C ALA A 29 -25.70 -11.27 56.49
N LEU A 30 -25.19 -10.11 56.03
CA LEU A 30 -25.96 -8.86 55.91
C LEU A 30 -26.54 -8.63 54.51
N LEU A 31 -26.21 -9.49 53.54
CA LEU A 31 -26.81 -9.43 52.21
C LEU A 31 -28.22 -10.02 52.30
N VAL A 32 -29.24 -9.17 52.13
CA VAL A 32 -30.65 -9.57 52.21
C VAL A 32 -31.31 -9.31 50.85
N ARG A 33 -31.99 -10.32 50.29
CA ARG A 33 -32.81 -10.09 49.10
C ARG A 33 -34.08 -9.32 49.50
N PRO A 34 -34.59 -8.40 48.67
CA PRO A 34 -35.86 -7.70 48.92
C PRO A 34 -37.08 -8.63 49.08
N ASP A 35 -36.99 -9.87 48.60
CA ASP A 35 -38.02 -10.91 48.73
C ASP A 35 -37.84 -11.81 49.97
N GLY A 36 -36.93 -11.46 50.89
CA GLY A 36 -36.72 -12.17 52.15
C GLY A 36 -36.04 -13.54 52.02
N LYS A 37 -35.55 -13.89 50.83
CA LYS A 37 -34.76 -15.11 50.61
C LYS A 37 -33.27 -14.85 50.86
N THR A 38 -32.55 -15.91 51.18
CA THR A 38 -31.08 -15.89 51.24
C THR A 38 -30.51 -15.52 49.86
N PRO A 39 -29.50 -14.65 49.77
CA PRO A 39 -28.75 -14.43 48.54
C PRO A 39 -28.34 -15.76 47.92
N ALA A 40 -28.39 -15.83 46.59
CA ALA A 40 -27.80 -16.95 45.88
C ALA A 40 -26.32 -17.05 46.29
N ALA A 41 -25.83 -18.27 46.48
CA ALA A 41 -24.40 -18.49 46.71
C ALA A 41 -23.63 -17.94 45.51
N GLU A 42 -22.45 -17.34 45.75
CA GLU A 42 -21.67 -16.66 44.70
C GLU A 42 -21.39 -17.60 43.51
N ASP A 43 -21.10 -18.87 43.80
CA ASP A 43 -20.88 -19.96 42.84
C ASP A 43 -22.15 -20.41 42.08
N SER A 44 -23.33 -19.97 42.53
CA SER A 44 -24.63 -20.25 41.90
C SER A 44 -25.13 -19.13 40.99
N VAL A 45 -24.42 -17.99 40.95
CA VAL A 45 -24.68 -16.91 40.00
C VAL A 45 -23.79 -17.13 38.77
N PRO A 46 -24.36 -17.31 37.56
CA PRO A 46 -23.56 -17.40 36.35
C PRO A 46 -22.71 -16.15 36.18
N ASP A 47 -21.46 -16.33 35.76
CA ASP A 47 -20.60 -15.19 35.43
C ASP A 47 -21.32 -14.25 34.46
N PRO A 48 -21.26 -12.92 34.70
CA PRO A 48 -21.86 -11.97 33.80
C PRO A 48 -21.25 -12.15 32.40
N LEU A 49 -22.13 -12.30 31.40
CA LEU A 49 -21.70 -12.41 30.02
C LEU A 49 -20.88 -11.18 29.62
N ALA A 50 -19.78 -11.40 28.92
CA ALA A 50 -19.02 -10.30 28.33
C ALA A 50 -19.94 -9.42 27.47
N PRO A 51 -19.72 -8.09 27.48
CA PRO A 51 -20.52 -7.16 26.69
C PRO A 51 -20.43 -7.50 25.20
N GLU A 52 -21.51 -7.26 24.47
CA GLU A 52 -21.55 -7.44 23.03
C GLU A 52 -20.97 -6.20 22.32
N SER A 53 -20.15 -6.41 21.30
CA SER A 53 -19.61 -5.31 20.50
C SER A 53 -20.68 -4.69 19.60
N THR A 54 -20.61 -3.37 19.42
CA THR A 54 -21.43 -2.63 18.46
C THR A 54 -20.77 -2.45 17.10
N ALA A 55 -19.52 -2.90 16.93
CA ALA A 55 -18.76 -2.71 15.73
C ALA A 55 -19.36 -3.52 14.57
N LYS A 56 -19.53 -2.89 13.40
CA LYS A 56 -20.07 -3.57 12.21
C LYS A 56 -19.37 -3.10 10.94
N ASN A 57 -19.03 -4.04 10.07
CA ASN A 57 -18.39 -3.76 8.78
C ASN A 57 -17.17 -2.85 8.98
N VAL A 58 -16.23 -3.34 9.78
CA VAL A 58 -14.99 -2.65 10.13
C VAL A 58 -13.80 -3.57 9.92
N SER A 59 -12.67 -2.97 9.54
CA SER A 59 -11.41 -3.67 9.37
C SER A 59 -10.25 -2.91 9.98
N ALA A 60 -9.27 -3.62 10.50
CA ALA A 60 -8.06 -3.04 11.07
C ALA A 60 -6.82 -3.92 10.85
N MET A 61 -5.66 -3.28 10.83
CA MET A 61 -4.35 -3.91 10.97
C MET A 61 -3.86 -3.73 12.40
N VAL A 62 -3.55 -4.83 13.07
CA VAL A 62 -3.00 -4.86 14.42
C VAL A 62 -1.68 -5.63 14.46
N ALA A 63 -0.86 -5.34 15.46
CA ALA A 63 0.38 -6.07 15.68
C ALA A 63 0.09 -7.53 16.10
N PRO A 64 0.94 -8.50 15.73
CA PRO A 64 0.72 -9.92 16.05
C PRO A 64 0.54 -10.20 17.54
N GLU A 65 1.20 -9.43 18.41
CA GLU A 65 1.18 -9.59 19.86
C GLU A 65 -0.22 -9.37 20.45
N ALA A 66 -1.05 -8.53 19.81
CA ALA A 66 -2.42 -8.24 20.24
C ALA A 66 -3.34 -9.48 20.17
N LEU A 67 -2.93 -10.53 19.45
CA LEU A 67 -3.64 -11.80 19.34
C LEU A 67 -2.70 -13.00 19.53
N ALA A 68 -1.67 -12.86 20.36
CA ALA A 68 -0.68 -13.93 20.60
C ALA A 68 -1.29 -15.24 21.12
N GLN A 69 -2.47 -15.18 21.76
CA GLN A 69 -3.20 -16.34 22.29
C GLN A 69 -4.11 -17.04 21.26
N VAL A 70 -4.27 -16.45 20.07
CA VAL A 70 -5.15 -17.00 19.03
C VAL A 70 -4.42 -18.08 18.25
N ASN A 71 -5.08 -19.24 18.11
CA ASN A 71 -4.61 -20.31 17.25
C ASN A 71 -5.03 -20.06 15.80
N PHE A 72 -4.04 -19.79 14.93
CA PHE A 72 -4.25 -19.64 13.51
C PHE A 72 -4.16 -20.98 12.79
N THR A 73 -5.01 -21.18 11.79
CA THR A 73 -4.92 -22.29 10.84
C THR A 73 -4.21 -21.80 9.59
N ASP A 74 -3.10 -22.44 9.24
CA ASP A 74 -2.35 -22.11 8.04
C ASP A 74 -3.19 -22.38 6.78
N LEU A 75 -3.10 -21.47 5.81
CA LEU A 75 -3.70 -21.66 4.50
C LEU A 75 -2.90 -22.72 3.72
N PRO A 76 -3.54 -23.53 2.85
CA PRO A 76 -2.83 -24.53 2.05
C PRO A 76 -1.69 -23.95 1.22
N LYS A 77 -1.84 -22.69 0.78
CA LYS A 77 -0.81 -21.87 0.14
C LYS A 77 -1.00 -20.41 0.54
N PRO A 78 0.06 -19.63 0.77
CA PRO A 78 -0.07 -18.20 1.00
C PRO A 78 -0.75 -17.51 -0.18
N HIS A 79 -1.70 -16.64 0.12
CA HIS A 79 -2.36 -15.78 -0.85
C HIS A 79 -1.57 -14.47 -0.98
N ARG A 80 -1.45 -13.91 -2.17
CA ARG A 80 -0.60 -12.74 -2.41
C ARG A 80 -1.35 -11.65 -3.17
N LEU A 81 -1.22 -10.42 -2.71
CA LEU A 81 -1.62 -9.19 -3.39
C LEU A 81 -0.37 -8.34 -3.58
N ILE A 82 0.07 -8.20 -4.82
CA ILE A 82 1.29 -7.49 -5.21
C ILE A 82 0.89 -6.14 -5.80
N THR A 83 1.53 -5.10 -5.27
CA THR A 83 1.39 -3.70 -5.68
C THR A 83 2.77 -3.12 -5.94
N PRO A 84 2.89 -1.90 -6.52
CA PRO A 84 4.20 -1.31 -6.74
C PRO A 84 4.97 -1.01 -5.44
N ALA A 85 4.26 -0.71 -4.34
CA ALA A 85 4.89 -0.42 -3.05
C ALA A 85 5.15 -1.65 -2.18
N ALA A 86 4.35 -2.70 -2.32
CA ALA A 86 4.42 -3.86 -1.44
C ALA A 86 3.88 -5.15 -2.02
N THR A 87 4.42 -6.26 -1.53
CA THR A 87 3.78 -7.57 -1.55
C THR A 87 3.08 -7.80 -0.21
N ILE A 88 1.76 -7.97 -0.25
CA ILE A 88 0.95 -8.37 0.89
C ILE A 88 0.68 -9.87 0.79
N GLU A 89 1.23 -10.64 1.72
CA GLU A 89 1.06 -12.08 1.80
C GLU A 89 0.15 -12.45 2.96
N VAL A 90 -0.86 -13.28 2.71
CA VAL A 90 -1.79 -13.82 3.71
C VAL A 90 -1.50 -15.30 3.87
N SER A 91 -1.13 -15.75 5.06
CA SER A 91 -0.60 -17.11 5.26
C SER A 91 -1.46 -18.00 6.16
N ALA A 92 -2.30 -17.41 7.02
CA ALA A 92 -3.13 -18.16 7.96
C ALA A 92 -4.40 -17.38 8.31
N MET A 93 -5.43 -18.07 8.81
CA MET A 93 -6.67 -17.46 9.28
C MET A 93 -7.15 -18.04 10.61
N ALA A 94 -7.97 -17.28 11.33
CA ALA A 94 -8.68 -17.72 12.52
C ALA A 94 -10.07 -17.07 12.56
N ASP A 95 -11.07 -17.84 13.00
CA ASP A 95 -12.37 -17.30 13.40
C ASP A 95 -12.34 -16.97 14.90
N LEU A 96 -12.83 -15.79 15.27
CA LEU A 96 -12.82 -15.29 16.63
C LEU A 96 -14.24 -15.11 17.16
N ASP A 97 -14.56 -15.78 18.26
CA ASP A 97 -15.83 -15.60 18.97
C ASP A 97 -15.78 -14.44 19.99
N ARG A 98 -14.56 -14.05 20.39
CA ARG A 98 -14.28 -12.98 21.35
C ARG A 98 -13.30 -11.97 20.79
N ILE A 99 -13.46 -10.73 21.23
CA ILE A 99 -12.66 -9.58 20.83
C ILE A 99 -11.94 -9.08 22.09
N PRO A 100 -10.60 -9.11 22.14
CA PRO A 100 -9.89 -8.45 23.21
C PRO A 100 -10.27 -6.96 23.25
N GLY A 101 -10.48 -6.41 24.44
CA GLY A 101 -10.92 -5.02 24.60
C GLY A 101 -9.98 -4.02 23.93
N GLU A 102 -8.67 -4.25 24.04
CA GLU A 102 -7.64 -3.43 23.37
C GLU A 102 -7.77 -3.43 21.85
N VAL A 103 -8.09 -4.59 21.25
CA VAL A 103 -8.33 -4.75 19.82
C VAL A 103 -9.61 -4.03 19.41
N LEU A 104 -10.66 -4.12 20.25
CA LEU A 104 -11.92 -3.43 19.99
C LEU A 104 -11.70 -1.92 19.87
N THR A 105 -10.82 -1.31 20.66
CA THR A 105 -10.56 0.15 20.57
C THR A 105 -10.04 0.60 19.19
N VAL A 106 -9.40 -0.30 18.44
CA VAL A 106 -8.94 -0.04 17.06
C VAL A 106 -10.10 -0.18 16.07
N LEU A 107 -10.93 -1.20 16.24
CA LEU A 107 -12.09 -1.47 15.38
C LEU A 107 -13.20 -0.43 15.57
N GLU A 108 -13.47 -0.04 16.81
CA GLU A 108 -14.39 1.01 17.23
C GLU A 108 -13.81 1.74 18.46
N PRO A 109 -13.48 3.05 18.33
CA PRO A 109 -13.04 3.83 19.49
C PRO A 109 -14.12 3.81 20.59
N PRO A 110 -13.77 3.57 21.85
CA PRO A 110 -14.76 3.46 22.92
C PRO A 110 -15.54 4.77 23.08
N LYS A 111 -16.87 4.66 23.22
CA LYS A 111 -17.79 5.81 23.39
C LYS A 111 -17.90 6.27 24.86
N SER A 112 -17.37 5.51 25.82
CA SER A 112 -17.43 5.79 27.26
C SER A 112 -16.21 5.21 27.99
N GLU A 113 -15.90 5.75 29.16
CA GLU A 113 -14.81 5.27 30.02
C GLU A 113 -15.08 3.83 30.50
N GLY A 114 -14.10 2.94 30.28
CA GLY A 114 -14.15 1.53 30.65
C GLY A 114 -14.07 0.60 29.43
N VAL A 115 -12.90 0.02 29.20
CA VAL A 115 -12.71 -1.05 28.21
C VAL A 115 -12.82 -2.38 28.96
N ALA A 116 -13.85 -3.18 28.67
CA ALA A 116 -13.95 -4.53 29.20
C ALA A 116 -12.77 -5.37 28.66
N PRO A 117 -12.26 -6.36 29.42
CA PRO A 117 -11.13 -7.17 28.97
C PRO A 117 -11.45 -7.92 27.66
N GLU A 118 -12.69 -8.36 27.49
CA GLU A 118 -13.18 -9.02 26.29
C GLU A 118 -14.60 -8.59 25.95
N TYR A 119 -14.93 -8.68 24.66
CA TYR A 119 -16.27 -8.47 24.11
C TYR A 119 -16.68 -9.67 23.27
N ARG A 120 -17.98 -9.97 23.21
CA ARG A 120 -18.54 -10.95 22.28
C ARG A 120 -18.80 -10.28 20.93
N VAL A 121 -18.62 -11.04 19.85
CA VAL A 121 -19.04 -10.63 18.51
C VAL A 121 -20.57 -10.47 18.48
N GLY A 122 -21.04 -9.45 17.76
CA GLY A 122 -22.46 -9.14 17.65
C GLY A 122 -23.26 -10.24 16.94
N ALA A 123 -24.54 -10.38 17.29
CA ALA A 123 -25.41 -11.38 16.68
C ALA A 123 -25.48 -11.22 15.14
N GLY A 124 -25.31 -12.33 14.41
CA GLY A 124 -25.32 -12.35 12.94
C GLY A 124 -24.01 -11.90 12.28
N GLN A 125 -22.98 -11.58 13.07
CA GLN A 125 -21.67 -11.18 12.58
C GLN A 125 -20.62 -12.28 12.77
N LYS A 126 -19.50 -12.14 12.06
CA LYS A 126 -18.27 -12.90 12.27
C LYS A 126 -17.11 -11.92 12.45
N LEU A 127 -16.17 -12.29 13.30
CA LEU A 127 -14.85 -11.68 13.33
C LEU A 127 -13.84 -12.71 12.83
N GLN A 128 -13.12 -12.33 11.79
CA GLN A 128 -12.06 -13.15 11.23
C GLN A 128 -10.73 -12.40 11.34
N ALA A 129 -9.68 -13.16 11.61
CA ALA A 129 -8.32 -12.69 11.70
C ALA A 129 -7.48 -13.41 10.65
N TRP A 130 -6.63 -12.67 9.93
CA TRP A 130 -5.67 -13.24 8.99
C TRP A 130 -4.26 -12.81 9.32
N ARG A 131 -3.32 -13.75 9.31
CA ARG A 131 -1.89 -13.44 9.42
C ARG A 131 -1.41 -12.85 8.10
N VAL A 132 -0.93 -11.61 8.17
CA VAL A 132 -0.52 -10.84 7.00
C VAL A 132 0.93 -10.41 7.14
N LYS A 133 1.74 -10.65 6.11
CA LYS A 133 3.09 -10.14 5.99
C LYS A 133 3.13 -9.10 4.88
N VAL A 134 3.56 -7.89 5.22
CA VAL A 134 3.75 -6.78 4.27
C VAL A 134 5.24 -6.65 4.00
N GLY A 135 5.68 -7.04 2.82
CA GLY A 135 7.07 -6.96 2.37
C GLY A 135 7.26 -6.03 1.18
N PRO A 136 8.50 -5.68 0.83
CA PRO A 136 8.78 -4.91 -0.38
C PRO A 136 8.44 -5.74 -1.62
N THR A 137 8.11 -5.06 -2.71
CA THR A 137 8.02 -5.71 -4.02
C THR A 137 9.43 -5.85 -4.57
N THR A 138 9.87 -7.09 -4.77
CA THR A 138 11.26 -7.41 -5.15
C THR A 138 11.41 -7.62 -6.65
N GLY A 139 12.66 -7.55 -7.12
CA GLY A 139 13.01 -7.86 -8.52
C GLY A 139 12.90 -6.66 -9.48
N HIS A 140 12.29 -5.56 -9.05
CA HIS A 140 12.40 -4.27 -9.73
C HIS A 140 13.75 -3.63 -9.41
N GLY A 141 14.33 -2.88 -10.36
CA GLY A 141 15.68 -2.32 -10.24
C GLY A 141 15.83 -1.28 -9.12
N GLU A 142 17.00 -0.64 -9.07
CA GLU A 142 17.32 0.34 -8.03
C GLU A 142 16.33 1.55 -8.02
N PRO A 143 15.91 2.03 -6.83
CA PRO A 143 15.08 3.22 -6.71
C PRO A 143 15.75 4.47 -7.30
N VAL A 144 15.04 5.20 -8.15
CA VAL A 144 15.48 6.50 -8.69
C VAL A 144 14.49 7.60 -8.32
N GLU A 145 14.98 8.82 -8.12
CA GLU A 145 14.12 9.96 -7.81
C GLU A 145 13.20 10.30 -8.98
N VAL A 146 11.92 10.49 -8.69
CA VAL A 146 10.91 10.93 -9.67
C VAL A 146 10.32 12.29 -9.25
N PRO A 147 9.90 13.13 -10.21
CA PRO A 147 9.29 14.42 -9.93
C PRO A 147 8.09 14.30 -8.98
N LYS A 148 7.90 15.30 -8.14
CA LYS A 148 6.77 15.36 -7.19
C LYS A 148 5.39 15.24 -7.87
N ALA A 149 5.26 15.77 -9.08
CA ALA A 149 4.04 15.75 -9.89
C ALA A 149 3.71 14.37 -10.49
N SER A 150 4.61 13.39 -10.38
CA SER A 150 4.38 12.03 -10.85
C SER A 150 3.33 11.31 -10.01
N SER A 151 2.71 10.30 -10.64
CA SER A 151 1.71 9.42 -10.04
C SER A 151 2.23 8.77 -8.76
N ASP A 152 1.37 8.63 -7.75
CA ASP A 152 1.73 8.02 -6.47
C ASP A 152 1.64 6.49 -6.54
N ALA A 153 2.77 5.82 -6.29
CA ALA A 153 2.88 4.36 -6.25
C ALA A 153 2.54 3.77 -4.87
N SER A 154 2.24 4.60 -3.87
CA SER A 154 1.84 4.16 -2.54
C SER A 154 0.55 3.33 -2.59
N SER A 155 0.46 2.35 -1.68
CA SER A 155 -0.63 1.36 -1.67
C SER A 155 -1.48 1.52 -0.42
N ALA A 156 -2.72 1.96 -0.60
CA ALA A 156 -3.71 2.06 0.47
C ALA A 156 -4.51 0.75 0.59
N LEU A 157 -4.53 0.14 1.77
CA LEU A 157 -5.24 -1.11 2.00
C LEU A 157 -6.69 -0.89 2.46
N GLY A 158 -7.57 -1.71 1.93
CA GLY A 158 -8.99 -1.75 2.24
C GLY A 158 -9.50 -3.19 2.30
N VAL A 159 -10.76 -3.35 2.69
CA VAL A 159 -11.48 -4.62 2.57
C VAL A 159 -12.80 -4.34 1.89
N THR A 160 -13.16 -5.16 0.90
CA THR A 160 -14.49 -5.15 0.29
C THR A 160 -15.35 -6.23 0.92
N ILE A 161 -16.55 -5.87 1.36
CA ILE A 161 -17.50 -6.78 2.00
C ILE A 161 -18.90 -6.47 1.46
N GLY A 162 -19.58 -7.45 0.87
CA GLY A 162 -20.92 -7.25 0.29
C GLY A 162 -20.97 -6.12 -0.76
N GLY A 163 -19.88 -5.91 -1.50
CA GLY A 163 -19.75 -4.82 -2.48
C GLY A 163 -19.42 -3.44 -1.90
N ARG A 164 -19.28 -3.30 -0.58
CA ARG A 164 -18.90 -2.05 0.09
C ARG A 164 -17.41 -2.06 0.42
N LYS A 165 -16.71 -0.98 0.08
CA LYS A 165 -15.31 -0.78 0.42
C LYS A 165 -15.18 -0.17 1.81
N LEU A 166 -14.30 -0.75 2.62
CA LEU A 166 -13.99 -0.31 3.97
C LEU A 166 -12.48 -0.04 4.05
N PRO A 167 -12.04 1.07 4.65
CA PRO A 167 -10.62 1.28 4.91
C PRO A 167 -10.12 0.27 5.94
N VAL A 168 -8.92 -0.27 5.74
CA VAL A 168 -8.21 -0.98 6.81
C VAL A 168 -7.65 0.06 7.75
N LYS A 169 -8.22 0.17 8.95
CA LYS A 169 -7.73 1.10 9.96
C LYS A 169 -6.34 0.68 10.44
N ARG A 170 -5.47 1.64 10.69
CA ARG A 170 -4.20 1.40 11.37
C ARG A 170 -4.42 1.52 12.88
N ALA A 171 -3.91 0.55 13.66
CA ALA A 171 -3.80 0.72 15.11
C ALA A 171 -2.90 1.93 15.43
N PRO A 172 -3.19 2.72 16.48
CA PRO A 172 -2.32 3.82 16.91
C PRO A 172 -0.89 3.31 17.05
N ALA A 173 0.08 4.07 16.52
CA ALA A 173 1.48 3.68 16.59
C ALA A 173 1.89 3.49 18.05
N SER A 174 2.22 2.25 18.44
CA SER A 174 3.07 2.04 19.60
C SER A 174 4.47 2.55 19.26
N SER A 175 5.29 2.87 20.27
CA SER A 175 6.68 3.32 20.10
C SER A 175 7.58 2.34 19.32
N ALA A 176 7.07 1.15 18.97
CA ALA A 176 7.73 0.13 18.17
C ALA A 176 7.22 0.03 16.71
N SER A 177 6.29 0.89 16.27
CA SER A 177 5.75 0.83 14.91
C SER A 177 6.82 1.32 13.90
N PRO A 178 7.26 0.48 12.93
CA PRO A 178 8.31 0.83 11.96
C PRO A 178 7.84 1.83 10.88
N TRP A 179 6.59 2.28 10.95
CA TRP A 179 5.96 3.11 9.94
C TRP A 179 6.00 4.59 10.34
N PRO A 180 6.32 5.52 9.42
CA PRO A 180 6.17 6.95 9.68
C PRO A 180 4.74 7.26 10.13
N THR A 181 4.62 8.15 11.10
CA THR A 181 3.36 8.69 11.58
C THR A 181 2.71 9.51 10.47
N PRO A 182 1.43 9.31 10.12
CA PRO A 182 0.76 10.18 9.16
C PRO A 182 0.82 11.64 9.65
N SER A 183 1.05 12.58 8.73
CA SER A 183 0.84 13.99 9.01
C SER A 183 -0.62 14.21 9.36
N SER A 184 -0.88 14.83 10.51
CA SER A 184 -2.20 15.12 11.05
C SER A 184 -3.15 15.74 10.01
N GLY A 185 -4.33 15.16 9.78
CA GLY A 185 -5.35 15.86 9.00
C GLY A 185 -6.58 15.13 8.48
N ALA A 186 -6.66 13.79 8.44
CA ALA A 186 -7.84 13.11 7.89
C ALA A 186 -8.34 12.00 8.82
N GLY A 187 -9.62 12.08 9.18
CA GLY A 187 -10.30 11.02 9.92
C GLY A 187 -10.17 9.67 9.19
N VAL A 188 -9.93 8.64 10.00
CA VAL A 188 -9.67 7.23 9.64
C VAL A 188 -8.32 7.02 8.93
N ASP A 189 -7.26 6.81 9.73
CA ASP A 189 -5.92 6.41 9.29
C ASP A 189 -5.98 5.09 8.51
N THR A 190 -6.16 5.17 7.19
CA THR A 190 -6.12 4.00 6.31
C THR A 190 -4.68 3.49 6.25
N PHE A 191 -4.50 2.19 6.47
CA PHE A 191 -3.21 1.54 6.41
C PHE A 191 -2.63 1.71 5.00
N THR A 192 -1.58 2.52 4.88
CA THR A 192 -0.97 2.87 3.61
C THR A 192 0.51 2.52 3.64
N VAL A 193 0.95 1.73 2.68
CA VAL A 193 2.37 1.46 2.44
C VAL A 193 2.90 2.53 1.50
N ALA A 194 3.71 3.44 2.05
CA ALA A 194 4.24 4.58 1.32
C ALA A 194 5.34 4.15 0.34
N CYS A 195 5.29 4.70 -0.88
CA CYS A 195 6.38 4.59 -1.84
C CYS A 195 7.20 5.90 -1.85
N GLY A 196 8.37 5.89 -1.22
CA GLY A 196 9.34 7.00 -1.30
C GLY A 196 9.30 8.02 -0.15
N SER A 197 9.41 7.59 1.11
CA SER A 197 9.70 8.51 2.23
C SER A 197 11.04 8.19 2.88
N SER A 198 12.08 8.96 2.54
CA SER A 198 13.22 9.16 3.43
C SER A 198 13.46 10.66 3.57
N GLU A 199 13.10 11.23 4.72
CA GLU A 199 13.62 12.43 5.40
C GLU A 199 14.17 13.62 4.56
N SER A 200 13.81 13.77 3.29
CA SER A 200 14.21 14.94 2.52
C SER A 200 13.20 16.04 2.82
N TYR A 201 13.69 17.16 3.33
CA TYR A 201 12.95 18.41 3.58
C TYR A 201 12.18 18.91 2.34
N TYR A 202 12.44 18.31 1.16
CA TYR A 202 11.86 18.63 -0.14
C TYR A 202 10.88 17.58 -0.70
N GLY A 203 10.67 16.44 -0.04
CA GLY A 203 9.65 15.45 -0.42
C GLY A 203 9.86 14.78 -1.78
N SER A 204 11.09 14.31 -2.06
CA SER A 204 11.38 13.51 -3.26
C SER A 204 10.72 12.12 -3.15
N LYS A 205 10.05 11.70 -4.23
CA LYS A 205 9.49 10.34 -4.39
C LYS A 205 10.55 9.49 -5.11
N THR A 206 10.67 8.21 -4.76
CA THR A 206 11.52 7.27 -5.51
C THR A 206 10.70 6.14 -6.11
N PHE A 207 11.05 5.71 -7.32
CA PHE A 207 10.45 4.55 -7.97
C PHE A 207 11.49 3.77 -8.79
N PRO A 208 11.58 2.42 -8.69
CA PRO A 208 10.82 1.53 -7.81
C PRO A 208 10.89 1.91 -6.33
N CYS A 209 9.92 1.46 -5.54
CA CYS A 209 9.83 1.84 -4.13
C CYS A 209 11.04 1.29 -3.36
N LYS A 210 11.55 2.08 -2.40
CA LYS A 210 12.70 1.66 -1.59
C LYS A 210 12.34 0.40 -0.80
N GLU A 211 13.27 -0.57 -0.78
CA GLU A 211 13.10 -1.77 0.04
C GLU A 211 12.99 -1.43 1.54
N PHE A 212 12.21 -2.23 2.24
CA PHE A 212 12.03 -2.15 3.69
C PHE A 212 11.98 -3.56 4.28
N ALA A 213 12.27 -3.68 5.57
CA ALA A 213 12.15 -4.96 6.26
C ALA A 213 10.68 -5.41 6.26
N PRO A 214 10.36 -6.66 5.89
CA PRO A 214 8.98 -7.15 5.96
C PRO A 214 8.41 -7.03 7.37
N ILE A 215 7.11 -6.74 7.45
CA ILE A 215 6.40 -6.48 8.69
C ILE A 215 5.25 -7.47 8.82
N ASP A 216 5.24 -8.21 9.92
CA ASP A 216 4.14 -9.11 10.29
C ASP A 216 3.02 -8.32 10.98
N GLN A 217 1.78 -8.59 10.59
CA GLN A 217 0.57 -7.96 11.10
C GLN A 217 -0.58 -8.98 11.10
N ILE A 218 -1.69 -8.59 11.72
CA ILE A 218 -2.95 -9.33 11.65
C ILE A 218 -4.02 -8.42 11.05
N LEU A 219 -4.62 -8.86 9.95
CA LEU A 219 -5.84 -8.26 9.42
C LEU A 219 -7.01 -8.75 10.26
N LEU A 220 -7.78 -7.82 10.80
CA LEU A 220 -9.05 -8.10 11.45
C LEU A 220 -10.18 -7.56 10.59
N VAL A 221 -11.20 -8.38 10.37
CA VAL A 221 -12.41 -7.97 9.66
C VAL A 221 -13.63 -8.46 10.41
N MET A 222 -14.47 -7.51 10.80
CA MET A 222 -15.78 -7.78 11.37
C MET A 222 -16.87 -7.49 10.35
N HIS A 223 -17.67 -8.50 10.04
CA HIS A 223 -18.66 -8.43 8.96
C HIS A 223 -19.87 -9.32 9.21
N ASP A 224 -20.91 -9.14 8.39
CA ASP A 224 -22.08 -10.04 8.41
C ASP A 224 -21.67 -11.46 8.03
N ALA A 225 -22.19 -12.46 8.75
CA ALA A 225 -21.78 -13.86 8.65
C ALA A 225 -21.98 -14.51 7.27
N GLN A 226 -22.85 -13.92 6.43
CA GLN A 226 -23.18 -14.39 5.08
C GLN A 226 -22.31 -13.76 3.98
N GLN A 227 -21.48 -12.78 4.34
CA GLN A 227 -20.61 -12.08 3.39
C GLN A 227 -19.20 -12.66 3.45
N GLN A 228 -18.47 -12.59 2.33
CA GLN A 228 -17.06 -12.94 2.25
C GLN A 228 -16.23 -11.67 2.01
N PRO A 229 -15.16 -11.46 2.80
CA PRO A 229 -14.30 -10.31 2.64
C PRO A 229 -13.24 -10.54 1.55
N SER A 230 -12.91 -9.48 0.81
CA SER A 230 -11.75 -9.44 -0.07
C SER A 230 -10.81 -8.31 0.36
N LEU A 231 -9.52 -8.60 0.50
CA LEU A 231 -8.50 -7.57 0.76
C LEU A 231 -8.28 -6.77 -0.52
N THR A 232 -8.34 -5.45 -0.44
CA THR A 232 -8.13 -4.57 -1.59
C THR A 232 -6.90 -3.70 -1.39
N ALA A 233 -6.17 -3.42 -2.46
CA ALA A 233 -5.14 -2.40 -2.47
C ALA A 233 -5.43 -1.38 -3.57
N SER A 234 -5.46 -0.11 -3.19
CA SER A 234 -5.66 1.02 -4.09
C SER A 234 -4.34 1.76 -4.32
N VAL A 235 -4.00 1.95 -5.59
CA VAL A 235 -2.81 2.67 -6.05
C VAL A 235 -3.24 3.66 -7.12
N ASN A 236 -3.07 4.96 -6.84
CA ASN A 236 -3.45 6.06 -7.72
C ASN A 236 -4.87 5.94 -8.33
N GLY A 237 -5.84 5.55 -7.51
CA GLY A 237 -7.26 5.41 -7.89
C GLY A 237 -7.63 4.09 -8.60
N SER A 238 -6.65 3.25 -8.95
CA SER A 238 -6.88 1.89 -9.46
C SER A 238 -6.80 0.87 -8.32
N GLU A 239 -7.57 -0.21 -8.41
CA GLU A 239 -7.67 -1.20 -7.34
C GLU A 239 -7.43 -2.62 -7.86
N GLN A 240 -6.78 -3.40 -6.99
CA GLN A 240 -6.66 -4.85 -7.06
C GLN A 240 -7.31 -5.45 -5.81
N ALA A 241 -7.99 -6.58 -5.97
CA ALA A 241 -8.71 -7.26 -4.90
C ALA A 241 -8.27 -8.73 -4.81
N LEU A 242 -7.89 -9.16 -3.61
CA LEU A 242 -7.58 -10.52 -3.25
C LEU A 242 -8.77 -11.12 -2.48
N ASP A 243 -9.38 -12.16 -3.02
CA ASP A 243 -10.38 -12.94 -2.30
C ASP A 243 -9.71 -13.73 -1.16
N LEU A 244 -10.09 -13.45 0.09
CA LEU A 244 -9.40 -14.01 1.26
C LEU A 244 -9.70 -15.49 1.50
N ALA A 245 -10.72 -16.05 0.84
CA ALA A 245 -11.10 -17.46 1.00
C ALA A 245 -10.46 -18.36 -0.08
N SER A 246 -10.39 -17.88 -1.32
CA SER A 246 -9.89 -18.63 -2.47
C SER A 246 -8.46 -18.26 -2.88
N GLY A 247 -7.99 -17.07 -2.51
CA GLY A 247 -6.71 -16.51 -2.95
C GLY A 247 -6.72 -15.97 -4.37
N GLU A 248 -7.88 -15.90 -5.04
CA GLU A 248 -7.99 -15.34 -6.38
C GLU A 248 -7.78 -13.82 -6.36
N VAL A 249 -6.93 -13.31 -7.27
CA VAL A 249 -6.72 -11.87 -7.46
C VAL A 249 -7.53 -11.38 -8.65
N LYS A 250 -8.38 -10.39 -8.40
CA LYS A 250 -9.09 -9.61 -9.43
C LYS A 250 -8.38 -8.28 -9.60
N SER A 251 -7.85 -8.06 -10.80
CA SER A 251 -7.12 -6.85 -11.17
C SER A 251 -7.77 -6.20 -12.38
N SER A 252 -7.95 -4.88 -12.32
CA SER A 252 -8.34 -4.06 -13.48
C SER A 252 -7.13 -3.43 -14.18
N VAL A 253 -5.93 -3.78 -13.71
CA VAL A 253 -4.63 -3.26 -14.16
C VAL A 253 -3.68 -4.42 -14.42
N SER A 254 -2.47 -4.11 -14.88
CA SER A 254 -1.42 -5.08 -15.15
C SER A 254 -1.22 -6.11 -14.04
N ALA A 255 -1.02 -7.36 -14.43
CA ALA A 255 -0.72 -8.49 -13.53
C ALA A 255 0.69 -9.06 -13.74
N VAL A 256 1.59 -8.29 -14.38
CA VAL A 256 2.95 -8.75 -14.70
C VAL A 256 3.70 -9.25 -13.45
N ASP A 257 3.51 -8.60 -12.31
CA ASP A 257 4.20 -8.92 -11.06
C ASP A 257 3.79 -10.28 -10.45
N TYR A 258 2.66 -10.85 -10.89
CA TYR A 258 2.19 -12.16 -10.46
C TYR A 258 2.69 -13.31 -11.34
N SER A 259 3.10 -13.02 -12.57
CA SER A 259 3.37 -14.04 -13.59
C SER A 259 4.85 -14.31 -13.84
N ARG A 260 5.74 -13.56 -13.17
CA ARG A 260 7.18 -13.51 -13.47
C ARG A 260 8.01 -13.34 -12.21
N THR A 261 9.28 -13.71 -12.28
CA THR A 261 10.24 -13.47 -11.19
C THR A 261 11.37 -12.54 -11.61
N ASN A 262 11.60 -12.39 -12.92
CA ASN A 262 12.61 -11.51 -13.48
C ASN A 262 11.96 -10.30 -14.14
N PHE A 263 12.37 -9.10 -13.72
CA PHE A 263 11.82 -7.84 -14.22
C PHE A 263 12.87 -6.92 -14.82
N THR A 264 14.15 -7.26 -14.71
CA THR A 264 15.24 -6.36 -15.06
C THR A 264 16.28 -7.02 -15.94
N GLN A 265 16.86 -6.21 -16.80
CA GLN A 265 18.12 -6.47 -17.46
C GLN A 265 19.08 -5.37 -17.03
N SER A 266 20.21 -5.76 -16.47
CA SER A 266 21.31 -4.83 -16.22
C SER A 266 21.78 -4.22 -17.54
N GLY A 267 21.98 -2.91 -17.54
CA GLY A 267 22.49 -2.21 -18.69
C GLY A 267 23.99 -2.45 -18.92
N GLY A 268 24.61 -1.54 -19.66
CA GLY A 268 26.04 -1.59 -19.99
C GLY A 268 26.32 -1.30 -21.46
N ALA A 269 25.31 -1.41 -22.32
CA ALA A 269 25.42 -1.01 -23.72
C ALA A 269 25.64 0.49 -23.84
N THR A 270 26.64 0.87 -24.62
CA THR A 270 26.87 2.26 -25.02
C THR A 270 26.23 2.49 -26.38
N LEU A 271 25.29 3.44 -26.41
CA LEU A 271 24.58 3.85 -27.61
C LEU A 271 25.16 5.18 -28.10
N ASP A 272 25.84 5.14 -29.23
CA ASP A 272 26.38 6.32 -29.89
C ASP A 272 25.59 6.63 -31.17
N PRO A 273 24.64 7.58 -31.14
CA PRO A 273 23.86 7.97 -32.30
C PRO A 273 24.62 8.97 -33.20
N GLY A 274 25.84 9.38 -32.82
CA GLY A 274 26.59 10.46 -33.43
C GLY A 274 26.14 11.85 -32.96
N ALA A 275 26.93 12.87 -33.32
CA ALA A 275 26.67 14.25 -32.92
C ALA A 275 25.35 14.79 -33.52
N ILE A 276 24.54 15.44 -32.69
CA ILE A 276 23.41 16.23 -33.16
C ILE A 276 23.96 17.46 -33.87
N THR A 277 23.48 17.72 -35.08
CA THR A 277 23.75 18.97 -35.77
C THR A 277 22.52 19.86 -35.62
N ALA A 278 22.67 20.99 -34.90
CA ALA A 278 21.68 22.06 -34.88
C ALA A 278 22.26 23.31 -35.56
N PRO A 279 21.44 24.16 -36.20
CA PRO A 279 21.92 25.42 -36.74
C PRO A 279 22.53 26.29 -35.64
N LYS A 280 23.80 26.67 -35.83
CA LYS A 280 24.51 27.58 -34.93
C LYS A 280 23.92 28.98 -35.09
N ASP A 281 23.41 29.56 -34.01
CA ASP A 281 23.12 30.99 -33.92
C ASP A 281 24.16 31.69 -33.03
N SER A 282 24.19 33.02 -33.06
CA SER A 282 25.16 33.85 -32.32
C SER A 282 25.04 33.77 -30.80
N TYR A 283 24.04 33.05 -30.27
CA TYR A 283 23.75 32.96 -28.84
C TYR A 283 23.85 31.53 -28.29
N ARG A 284 24.27 30.54 -29.09
CA ARG A 284 24.34 29.14 -28.70
C ARG A 284 25.72 28.51 -28.92
N SER A 285 26.12 27.69 -27.96
CA SER A 285 27.13 26.66 -28.16
C SER A 285 26.52 25.44 -28.84
N ASP A 286 27.33 24.70 -29.60
CA ASP A 286 26.93 23.44 -30.20
C ASP A 286 26.44 22.47 -29.11
N CYS A 287 25.29 21.82 -29.33
CA CYS A 287 24.80 20.76 -28.45
C CYS A 287 25.23 19.41 -29.01
N THR A 288 26.17 18.76 -28.34
CA THR A 288 26.58 17.40 -28.70
C THR A 288 25.73 16.41 -27.89
N ALA A 289 24.91 15.60 -28.56
CA ALA A 289 24.48 14.34 -27.95
C ALA A 289 25.72 13.47 -27.78
N THR A 290 26.06 13.16 -26.54
CA THR A 290 27.13 12.23 -26.24
C THR A 290 26.59 10.80 -26.36
N ALA A 291 27.49 9.84 -26.61
CA ALA A 291 27.15 8.45 -26.39
C ALA A 291 26.58 8.26 -24.97
N VAL A 292 25.49 7.52 -24.85
CA VAL A 292 24.85 7.24 -23.56
C VAL A 292 25.05 5.78 -23.19
N ARG A 293 25.19 5.53 -21.90
CA ARG A 293 25.21 4.16 -21.37
C ARG A 293 23.84 3.84 -20.82
N VAL A 294 23.26 2.75 -21.29
CA VAL A 294 22.04 2.19 -20.69
C VAL A 294 22.40 1.68 -19.31
N GLN A 295 21.73 2.18 -18.27
CA GLN A 295 21.90 1.76 -16.88
C GLN A 295 21.09 0.49 -16.61
N SER A 296 19.84 0.47 -17.02
CA SER A 296 18.92 -0.63 -16.78
C SER A 296 17.80 -0.66 -17.82
N VAL A 297 17.22 -1.84 -17.99
CA VAL A 297 15.91 -2.02 -18.59
C VAL A 297 15.04 -2.74 -17.58
N SER A 298 13.82 -2.25 -17.36
CA SER A 298 12.91 -2.81 -16.37
C SER A 298 11.49 -2.98 -16.91
N LEU A 299 10.80 -4.00 -16.43
CA LEU A 299 9.40 -4.29 -16.72
C LEU A 299 8.59 -4.11 -15.42
N SER A 300 7.48 -3.40 -15.47
CA SER A 300 6.59 -3.21 -14.30
C SER A 300 5.15 -2.97 -14.72
N GLY A 301 4.19 -3.29 -13.85
CA GLY A 301 2.78 -2.97 -14.06
C GLY A 301 2.46 -1.48 -13.90
N PHE A 302 3.34 -0.72 -13.23
CA PHE A 302 3.15 0.70 -12.91
C PHE A 302 4.37 1.52 -13.31
N ASP A 303 4.13 2.71 -13.87
CA ASP A 303 5.17 3.71 -14.10
C ASP A 303 4.69 5.08 -13.56
N PRO A 304 5.53 5.85 -12.83
CA PRO A 304 5.10 7.13 -12.26
C PRO A 304 4.65 8.18 -13.27
N TYR A 305 5.08 8.09 -14.54
CA TYR A 305 4.72 9.00 -15.61
C TYR A 305 3.55 8.47 -16.46
N ALA A 306 3.43 7.16 -16.61
CA ALA A 306 2.39 6.52 -17.42
C ALA A 306 1.23 5.90 -16.61
N ASN A 307 1.32 5.91 -15.27
CA ASN A 307 0.40 5.26 -14.33
C ASN A 307 0.34 3.73 -14.52
N TRP A 308 -0.75 3.06 -14.13
CA TRP A 308 -0.94 1.62 -14.39
C TRP A 308 -1.03 1.29 -15.87
N ALA A 309 -0.36 0.21 -16.27
CA ALA A 309 -0.63 -0.44 -17.54
C ALA A 309 -1.98 -1.17 -17.49
N GLN A 310 -2.61 -1.29 -18.65
CA GLN A 310 -3.88 -2.02 -18.82
C GLN A 310 -3.69 -3.52 -18.58
N PRO A 311 -4.78 -4.29 -18.29
CA PRO A 311 -4.69 -5.74 -18.19
C PRO A 311 -4.05 -6.39 -19.43
N GLY A 312 -3.10 -7.30 -19.23
CA GLY A 312 -2.35 -7.95 -20.31
C GLY A 312 -1.24 -7.08 -20.91
N ARG A 313 -1.02 -5.87 -20.38
CA ARG A 313 0.04 -4.94 -20.76
C ARG A 313 0.98 -4.63 -19.58
N ALA A 314 2.21 -4.24 -19.88
CA ALA A 314 3.20 -3.81 -18.90
C ALA A 314 4.00 -2.62 -19.46
N TRP A 315 4.67 -1.89 -18.57
CA TRP A 315 5.60 -0.84 -18.93
C TRP A 315 7.02 -1.37 -18.99
N LEU A 316 7.63 -1.26 -20.17
CA LEU A 316 9.06 -1.47 -20.35
C LEU A 316 9.76 -0.11 -20.26
N THR A 317 10.62 0.06 -19.28
CA THR A 317 11.38 1.28 -19.05
C THR A 317 12.85 1.07 -19.39
N VAL A 318 13.42 1.94 -20.22
CA VAL A 318 14.87 1.99 -20.49
C VAL A 318 15.43 3.25 -19.84
N GLU A 319 16.43 3.08 -18.98
CA GLU A 319 17.06 4.17 -18.24
C GLU A 319 18.54 4.32 -18.60
N PHE A 320 18.99 5.55 -18.75
CA PHE A 320 20.38 5.91 -19.03
C PHE A 320 21.09 6.40 -17.77
N GLU A 321 22.38 6.08 -17.62
CA GLU A 321 23.19 6.51 -16.46
C GLU A 321 23.30 8.03 -16.32
N LYS A 322 23.14 8.74 -17.44
CA LYS A 322 23.26 10.19 -17.53
C LYS A 322 22.25 10.73 -18.53
N LYS A 323 21.91 12.01 -18.35
CA LYS A 323 21.09 12.76 -19.29
C LYS A 323 21.74 12.71 -20.68
N PRO A 324 20.99 12.38 -21.74
CA PRO A 324 21.55 12.27 -23.08
C PRO A 324 22.01 13.59 -23.68
N LEU A 325 21.40 14.69 -23.24
CA LEU A 325 21.76 16.05 -23.64
C LEU A 325 22.35 16.78 -22.44
N GLY A 326 23.51 17.42 -22.64
CA GLY A 326 24.16 18.19 -21.59
C GLY A 326 23.38 19.46 -21.20
N TYR A 327 23.76 20.07 -20.08
CA TYR A 327 23.10 21.29 -19.57
C TYR A 327 23.10 22.47 -20.55
N SER A 328 24.06 22.54 -21.48
CA SER A 328 24.09 23.54 -22.55
C SER A 328 22.93 23.41 -23.56
N CYS A 329 22.17 22.32 -23.49
CA CYS A 329 21.07 22.00 -24.40
C CYS A 329 19.69 22.28 -23.78
N SER A 330 19.58 23.18 -22.80
CA SER A 330 18.32 23.45 -22.08
C SER A 330 17.15 23.94 -22.94
N SER A 331 17.43 24.46 -24.14
CA SER A 331 16.42 24.86 -25.14
C SER A 331 15.98 23.73 -26.07
N TYR A 332 16.54 22.52 -25.93
CA TYR A 332 16.23 21.36 -26.75
C TYR A 332 15.12 20.53 -26.09
N ARG A 333 14.06 20.26 -26.85
CA ARG A 333 12.98 19.37 -26.47
C ARG A 333 13.09 18.09 -27.28
N ILE A 334 13.31 16.97 -26.61
CA ILE A 334 13.36 15.65 -27.21
C ILE A 334 11.92 15.19 -27.48
N ASP A 335 11.67 14.70 -28.69
CA ASP A 335 10.44 14.00 -29.03
C ASP A 335 10.59 12.53 -28.61
N ALA A 336 9.90 12.12 -27.54
CA ALA A 336 10.01 10.79 -26.95
C ALA A 336 9.77 9.66 -27.95
N GLY A 337 8.58 9.65 -28.57
CA GLY A 337 8.11 8.56 -29.43
C GLY A 337 8.91 8.43 -30.70
N ASN A 338 9.55 9.52 -31.11
CA ASN A 338 10.42 9.53 -32.26
C ASN A 338 11.89 9.22 -31.89
N SER A 339 12.36 9.65 -30.72
CA SER A 339 13.75 9.48 -30.31
C SER A 339 14.10 8.07 -29.87
N ALA A 340 13.14 7.37 -29.31
CA ALA A 340 13.33 6.03 -28.80
C ALA A 340 12.23 5.13 -29.37
N VAL A 341 12.67 4.02 -29.96
CA VAL A 341 11.80 3.04 -30.61
C VAL A 341 12.13 1.67 -30.04
N LEU A 342 11.09 0.87 -29.84
CA LEU A 342 11.20 -0.54 -29.52
C LEU A 342 10.69 -1.33 -30.72
N SER A 343 11.54 -2.20 -31.26
CA SER A 343 11.20 -3.11 -32.34
C SER A 343 10.76 -4.46 -31.77
N LEU A 344 9.50 -4.81 -32.00
CA LEU A 344 8.85 -6.05 -31.55
C LEU A 344 8.31 -6.82 -32.75
N GLY A 345 8.83 -8.02 -33.02
CA GLY A 345 8.36 -8.84 -34.14
C GLY A 345 8.40 -8.12 -35.50
N GLY A 346 9.42 -7.29 -35.72
CA GLY A 346 9.58 -6.49 -36.94
C GLY A 346 8.70 -5.24 -37.04
N LYS A 347 7.99 -4.87 -35.97
CA LYS A 347 7.23 -3.60 -35.88
C LYS A 347 7.87 -2.66 -34.88
N ASP A 348 8.06 -1.43 -35.33
CA ASP A 348 8.58 -0.34 -34.51
C ASP A 348 7.44 0.37 -33.77
N GLN A 349 7.61 0.55 -32.46
CA GLN A 349 6.77 1.44 -31.67
C GLN A 349 7.60 2.51 -30.96
N GLY A 350 7.10 3.74 -30.94
CA GLY A 350 7.72 4.84 -30.20
C GLY A 350 7.49 4.72 -28.69
N ALA A 351 8.39 5.31 -27.90
CA ALA A 351 8.18 5.51 -26.47
C ALA A 351 6.87 6.30 -26.21
N LYS A 352 6.14 5.90 -25.16
CA LYS A 352 4.91 6.55 -24.72
C LYS A 352 5.20 7.80 -23.89
N THR A 353 6.20 7.71 -23.03
CA THR A 353 6.64 8.82 -22.18
C THR A 353 8.15 8.90 -22.18
N ILE A 354 8.62 10.10 -21.82
CA ILE A 354 10.01 10.39 -21.50
C ILE A 354 10.00 11.20 -20.21
N ASP A 355 10.99 10.99 -19.34
CA ASP A 355 11.16 11.88 -18.21
C ASP A 355 11.64 13.28 -18.64
N LYS A 356 11.62 14.23 -17.70
CA LYS A 356 11.98 15.62 -17.97
C LYS A 356 13.42 15.78 -18.46
N ASP A 357 14.32 14.88 -18.06
CA ASP A 357 15.74 14.97 -18.34
C ASP A 357 16.16 14.13 -19.56
N GLY A 358 15.23 13.40 -20.16
CA GLY A 358 15.47 12.55 -21.33
C GLY A 358 16.25 11.27 -21.04
N ALA A 359 16.45 10.93 -19.77
CA ALA A 359 17.22 9.79 -19.30
C ALA A 359 16.37 8.50 -19.21
N ARG A 360 15.04 8.60 -19.17
CA ARG A 360 14.13 7.46 -18.99
C ARG A 360 13.05 7.47 -20.07
N TYR A 361 12.92 6.37 -20.79
CA TYR A 361 11.90 6.15 -21.83
C TYR A 361 11.02 4.97 -21.47
N THR A 362 9.71 5.12 -21.56
CA THR A 362 8.75 4.07 -21.21
C THR A 362 7.95 3.64 -22.44
N PHE A 363 7.81 2.33 -22.62
CA PHE A 363 7.10 1.68 -23.73
C PHE A 363 5.97 0.80 -23.19
N ASP A 364 4.85 0.78 -23.92
CA ASP A 364 3.74 -0.14 -23.67
C ASP A 364 4.03 -1.47 -24.35
N VAL A 365 4.17 -2.56 -23.59
CA VAL A 365 4.47 -3.91 -24.12
C VAL A 365 3.48 -4.94 -23.58
N PRO A 366 3.33 -6.12 -24.23
CA PRO A 366 2.63 -7.24 -23.63
C PRO A 366 3.25 -7.63 -22.27
N GLU A 367 2.46 -8.06 -21.28
CA GLU A 367 3.00 -8.54 -19.99
C GLU A 367 3.97 -9.71 -20.14
N ASP A 368 3.82 -10.49 -21.21
CA ASP A 368 4.63 -11.64 -21.51
C ASP A 368 5.88 -11.33 -22.36
N PHE A 369 6.17 -10.03 -22.59
CA PHE A 369 7.36 -9.54 -23.29
C PHE A 369 8.65 -10.17 -22.73
N ALA A 370 9.43 -10.82 -23.58
CA ALA A 370 10.69 -11.44 -23.19
C ALA A 370 11.87 -10.78 -23.89
N ASP A 371 11.73 -10.46 -25.17
CA ASP A 371 12.80 -9.95 -26.01
C ASP A 371 12.32 -8.92 -27.04
N GLY A 372 13.25 -8.06 -27.45
CA GLY A 372 13.06 -7.05 -28.47
C GLY A 372 14.33 -6.26 -28.72
N GLN A 373 14.29 -5.29 -29.63
CA GLN A 373 15.43 -4.41 -29.88
C GLN A 373 15.06 -2.97 -29.57
N PHE A 374 15.83 -2.33 -28.69
CA PHE A 374 15.73 -0.91 -28.43
C PHE A 374 16.61 -0.13 -29.41
N GLY A 375 16.04 0.91 -30.01
CA GLY A 375 16.73 1.80 -30.93
C GLY A 375 16.61 3.25 -30.48
N TRP A 376 17.75 3.89 -30.24
CA TRP A 376 17.83 5.28 -29.82
C TRP A 376 18.45 6.16 -30.89
N ARG A 377 17.73 7.22 -31.25
CA ARG A 377 18.15 8.27 -32.18
C ARG A 377 17.56 9.60 -31.70
N PRO A 378 18.24 10.37 -30.84
CA PRO A 378 17.66 11.58 -30.28
C PRO A 378 17.27 12.55 -31.39
N ARG A 379 16.01 12.99 -31.38
CA ARG A 379 15.42 13.95 -32.31
C ARG A 379 14.35 14.79 -31.64
N GLY A 380 14.10 15.97 -32.16
CA GLY A 380 13.11 16.87 -31.60
C GLY A 380 13.29 18.28 -32.11
N ARG A 381 12.98 19.26 -31.25
CA ARG A 381 13.01 20.69 -31.61
C ARG A 381 13.83 21.47 -30.61
N ALA A 382 14.72 22.31 -31.11
CA ALA A 382 15.41 23.32 -30.33
C ALA A 382 14.69 24.65 -30.50
N SER A 383 14.18 25.22 -29.41
CA SER A 383 13.50 26.53 -29.48
C SER A 383 14.53 27.64 -29.55
N GLY A 384 14.39 28.59 -30.47
CA GLY A 384 15.35 29.67 -30.66
C GLY A 384 14.80 30.96 -31.23
N TYR A 385 15.60 32.04 -31.10
CA TYR A 385 15.27 33.34 -31.67
C TYR A 385 16.11 33.54 -32.95
N PRO A 386 15.49 33.90 -34.10
CA PRO A 386 14.06 34.17 -34.27
C PRO A 386 13.21 32.92 -34.49
N ASN A 387 13.81 31.76 -34.75
CA ASN A 387 13.10 30.55 -35.18
C ASN A 387 13.46 29.32 -34.33
N ASP A 388 12.50 28.41 -34.26
CA ASP A 388 12.71 27.04 -33.79
C ASP A 388 13.29 26.17 -34.92
N TRP A 389 14.10 25.17 -34.55
CA TRP A 389 14.73 24.25 -35.50
C TRP A 389 14.54 22.81 -35.07
N ASP A 390 14.25 21.94 -36.04
CA ASP A 390 14.23 20.50 -35.78
C ASP A 390 15.66 19.95 -35.82
N PHE A 391 15.95 18.97 -34.96
CA PHE A 391 17.24 18.29 -34.89
C PHE A 391 17.02 16.77 -34.90
N ALA A 392 18.02 16.06 -35.41
CA ALA A 392 18.10 14.61 -35.28
C ALA A 392 19.57 14.18 -35.31
N ALA A 393 19.93 13.21 -34.47
CA ALA A 393 21.19 12.52 -34.63
C ALA A 393 21.24 11.76 -35.97
N PRO A 394 22.43 11.55 -36.56
CA PRO A 394 22.58 10.93 -37.87
C PRO A 394 22.19 9.45 -37.86
N ASN A 395 22.54 8.73 -36.79
CA ASN A 395 22.37 7.28 -36.71
C ASN A 395 21.39 6.89 -35.61
N ARG A 396 20.74 5.73 -35.80
CA ARG A 396 20.04 5.03 -34.73
C ARG A 396 21.00 4.00 -34.15
N ALA A 397 21.38 4.18 -32.90
CA ALA A 397 22.10 3.16 -32.13
C ALA A 397 21.10 2.15 -31.58
N THR A 398 21.47 0.87 -31.52
CA THR A 398 20.58 -0.21 -31.09
C THR A 398 21.19 -1.07 -30.00
N MET A 399 20.33 -1.69 -29.20
CA MET A 399 20.65 -2.66 -28.15
C MET A 399 19.57 -3.72 -28.12
N ASP A 400 19.96 -4.98 -27.96
CA ASP A 400 19.02 -6.07 -27.73
C ASP A 400 18.57 -6.08 -26.26
N ILE A 401 17.27 -6.29 -26.07
CA ILE A 401 16.63 -6.46 -24.77
C ILE A 401 16.24 -7.92 -24.61
N SER A 402 16.56 -8.46 -23.44
CA SER A 402 16.18 -9.79 -23.00
C SER A 402 15.90 -9.76 -21.50
N ILE A 403 14.62 -9.87 -21.15
CA ILE A 403 14.13 -10.01 -19.77
C ILE A 403 13.43 -11.36 -19.70
N PRO A 404 14.11 -12.42 -19.22
CA PRO A 404 13.49 -13.75 -19.09
C PRO A 404 12.27 -13.69 -18.16
N LYS A 405 11.42 -14.72 -18.20
CA LYS A 405 10.25 -14.81 -17.30
C LYS A 405 10.66 -15.17 -15.88
#